data_AF-A0A3D2J391-F1
#
_entry.id   AF-A0A3D2J391-F1
#
_cell.length_a   1.000
_cell.length_b   1.000
_cell.length_c   1.000
_cell.angle_alpha   90.00
_cell.angle_beta   90.00
_cell.angle_gamma   90.00
#
_symmetry.space_group_name_H-M   'P 1'
#
loop_
_entity.id
_entity.type
_entity.pdbx_description
1 polymer ?
#
loop_
_entity_poly.entity_id
_entity_poly.type
_entity_poly.pdbx_seq_one_letter_code
_entity_poly.pdbx_strand_id
1 'polypeptide(L)'
;MTTIDNSNSEIERLRDAIDAAWDIAHKFGLDPFPTHFELVPASIMYEFASYGIPGRFSHWTHGKAYHRQKLQYDLGLSKIYEMVINTNPSYAFLMDMNDLLQNTFVAAHVFGHTDFFKNNAYFQRTSRHMVEKASIHAERIAQYEFDHGKGEVERFLDAALSIQEHIDQNQLLSVEEPKKVEKKVEVEGEFDDLW
;
A
#
# COMPACT_ATOMS: atom_id res chain seq x y z
N MET A 1 -9.07 -40.02 20.35
CA MET A 1 -8.11 -39.18 21.11
C MET A 1 -7.85 -37.96 20.26
N THR A 2 -8.20 -36.81 20.81
CA THR A 2 -8.60 -35.54 20.17
C THR A 2 -7.48 -34.90 19.36
N THR A 3 -7.65 -34.76 18.04
CA THR A 3 -6.81 -33.96 17.13
C THR A 3 -7.60 -32.81 16.51
N ILE A 4 -8.52 -32.24 17.28
CA ILE A 4 -9.37 -31.11 16.88
C ILE A 4 -9.28 -30.09 18.04
N ASP A 5 -8.21 -29.28 18.09
CA ASP A 5 -8.23 -27.98 18.81
C ASP A 5 -6.93 -27.15 18.76
N ASN A 6 -5.80 -27.70 18.27
CA ASN A 6 -4.51 -27.03 18.43
C ASN A 6 -4.40 -25.69 17.65
N SER A 7 -5.00 -25.62 16.46
CA SER A 7 -4.97 -24.42 15.62
C SER A 7 -5.82 -23.26 16.17
N ASN A 8 -6.97 -23.56 16.79
CA ASN A 8 -7.81 -22.54 17.41
C ASN A 8 -7.12 -21.93 18.63
N SER A 9 -6.47 -22.76 19.45
CA SER A 9 -5.67 -22.29 20.58
C SER A 9 -4.51 -21.37 20.15
N GLU A 10 -3.85 -21.64 19.01
CA GLU A 10 -2.77 -20.77 18.53
C GLU A 10 -3.27 -19.41 18.01
N ILE A 11 -4.40 -19.41 17.30
CA ILE A 11 -5.05 -18.17 16.83
C ILE A 11 -5.51 -17.31 18.01
N GLU A 12 -6.10 -17.93 19.04
CA GLU A 12 -6.49 -17.22 20.26
C GLU A 12 -5.28 -16.60 20.96
N ARG A 13 -4.18 -17.35 21.13
CA ARG A 13 -2.93 -16.82 21.69
C ARG A 13 -2.36 -15.67 20.88
N LEU A 14 -2.41 -15.76 19.54
CA LEU A 14 -1.96 -14.69 18.67
C LEU A 14 -2.83 -13.44 18.86
N ARG A 15 -4.15 -13.61 18.92
CA ARG A 15 -5.08 -12.51 19.18
C ARG A 15 -4.78 -11.84 20.52
N ASP A 16 -4.61 -12.61 21.59
CA ASP A 16 -4.26 -12.09 22.92
C ASP A 16 -2.93 -11.33 22.89
N ALA A 17 -1.95 -11.83 22.12
CA ALA A 17 -0.66 -11.17 21.94
C ALA A 17 -0.76 -9.86 21.14
N ILE A 18 -1.62 -9.81 20.12
CA ILE A 18 -1.94 -8.60 19.34
C ILE A 18 -2.61 -7.56 20.25
N ASP A 19 -3.59 -7.96 21.05
CA ASP A 19 -4.29 -7.07 21.99
C ASP A 19 -3.32 -6.53 23.05
N ALA A 20 -2.43 -7.38 23.58
CA ALA A 20 -1.38 -6.93 24.50
C ALA A 20 -0.39 -5.96 23.83
N ALA A 21 0.00 -6.20 22.57
CA ALA A 21 0.87 -5.30 21.82
C ALA A 21 0.19 -3.94 21.55
N TRP A 22 -1.11 -3.94 21.27
CA TRP A 22 -1.92 -2.74 21.11
C TRP A 22 -1.91 -1.88 22.38
N ASP A 23 -2.16 -2.48 23.55
CA ASP A 23 -2.11 -1.79 24.83
C ASP A 23 -0.72 -1.22 25.15
N ILE A 24 0.33 -1.99 24.82
CA ILE A 24 1.71 -1.54 24.99
C ILE A 24 2.01 -0.34 24.09
N ALA A 25 1.61 -0.37 22.82
CA ALA A 25 1.80 0.74 21.89
C ALA A 25 1.20 2.05 22.43
N HIS A 26 -0.03 1.99 22.97
CA HIS A 26 -0.68 3.15 23.58
C HIS A 26 0.03 3.62 24.86
N LYS A 27 0.56 2.71 25.69
CA LYS A 27 1.38 3.07 26.86
C LYS A 27 2.66 3.79 26.49
N PHE A 28 3.24 3.49 25.32
CA PHE A 28 4.39 4.21 24.76
C PHE A 28 4.02 5.54 24.10
N GLY A 29 2.73 5.88 24.01
CA GLY A 29 2.24 7.13 23.42
C GLY A 29 2.07 7.08 21.90
N LEU A 30 2.06 5.89 21.30
CA LEU A 30 1.73 5.72 19.88
C LEU A 30 0.21 5.81 19.67
N ASP A 31 -0.19 6.27 18.49
CA ASP A 31 -1.59 6.41 18.06
C ASP A 31 -1.82 5.65 16.73
N PRO A 32 -1.67 4.32 16.72
CA PRO A 32 -1.87 3.52 15.51
C PRO A 32 -3.31 3.54 15.01
N PHE A 33 -3.53 3.34 13.71
CA PHE A 33 -4.88 3.09 13.20
C PHE A 33 -5.42 1.75 13.74
N PRO A 34 -6.74 1.63 13.98
CA PRO A 34 -7.36 0.32 14.18
C PRO A 34 -6.97 -0.59 13.03
N THR A 35 -6.44 -1.77 13.34
CA THR A 35 -5.85 -2.66 12.34
C THR A 35 -6.56 -4.00 12.31
N HIS A 36 -7.01 -4.42 11.14
CA HIS A 36 -7.53 -5.76 10.89
C HIS A 36 -6.39 -6.69 10.48
N PHE A 37 -6.13 -7.72 11.30
CA PHE A 37 -5.11 -8.73 11.02
C PHE A 37 -5.74 -9.95 10.36
N GLU A 38 -5.14 -10.41 9.26
CA GLU A 38 -5.55 -11.62 8.55
C GLU A 38 -4.34 -12.52 8.29
N LEU A 39 -4.48 -13.82 8.58
CA LEU A 39 -3.46 -14.82 8.26
C LEU A 39 -3.66 -15.28 6.82
N VAL A 40 -2.61 -15.20 6.00
CA VAL A 40 -2.68 -15.57 4.58
C VAL A 40 -1.55 -16.52 4.21
N PRO A 41 -1.80 -17.44 3.25
CA PRO A 41 -0.76 -18.30 2.72
C PRO A 41 0.25 -17.49 1.90
N ALA A 42 1.48 -18.00 1.80
CA ALA A 42 2.55 -17.35 1.05
C ALA A 42 2.13 -16.97 -0.39
N SER A 43 1.35 -17.82 -1.07
CA SER A 43 0.90 -17.53 -2.43
C SER A 43 0.09 -16.24 -2.55
N ILE A 44 -0.74 -15.92 -1.56
CA ILE A 44 -1.57 -14.71 -1.52
C ILE A 44 -0.72 -13.52 -1.08
N MET A 45 0.18 -13.72 -0.11
CA MET A 45 1.13 -12.67 0.31
C MET A 45 1.96 -12.15 -0.86
N TYR A 46 2.52 -13.05 -1.68
CA TYR A 46 3.31 -12.67 -2.84
C TYR A 46 2.46 -12.11 -4.00
N GLU A 47 1.18 -12.48 -4.08
CA GLU A 47 0.25 -11.85 -5.01
C GLU A 47 0.08 -10.37 -4.66
N PHE A 48 -0.24 -10.07 -3.40
CA PHE A 48 -0.31 -8.69 -2.92
C PHE A 48 0.99 -7.92 -3.13
N ALA A 49 2.14 -8.51 -2.80
CA ALA A 49 3.44 -7.86 -2.98
C ALA A 49 3.78 -7.61 -4.46
N SER A 50 3.28 -8.43 -5.38
CA SER A 50 3.49 -8.25 -6.83
C SER A 50 2.58 -7.19 -7.46
N TYR A 51 1.34 -7.06 -6.98
CA TYR A 51 0.39 -6.06 -7.45
C TYR A 51 0.49 -4.72 -6.68
N GLY A 52 1.10 -4.75 -5.49
CA GLY A 52 1.25 -3.61 -4.57
C GLY A 52 -0.03 -3.26 -3.82
N ILE A 53 -1.15 -3.10 -4.52
CA ILE A 53 -2.47 -2.80 -3.95
C ILE A 53 -3.49 -3.80 -4.51
N PRO A 54 -4.38 -4.39 -3.67
CA PRO A 54 -5.46 -5.24 -4.14
C PRO A 54 -6.37 -4.53 -5.15
N GLY A 55 -6.87 -5.26 -6.14
CA GLY A 55 -7.81 -4.70 -7.13
C GLY A 55 -7.17 -3.80 -8.19
N ARG A 56 -5.84 -3.79 -8.31
CA ARG A 56 -5.12 -3.11 -9.40
C ARG A 56 -5.35 -3.85 -10.73
N PHE A 57 -5.28 -3.11 -11.83
CA PHE A 57 -5.42 -3.64 -13.19
C PHE A 57 -4.45 -4.79 -13.50
N SER A 58 -4.88 -5.70 -14.37
CA SER A 58 -4.05 -6.80 -14.82
C SER A 58 -2.97 -6.33 -15.80
N HIS A 59 -1.72 -6.75 -15.58
CA HIS A 59 -0.62 -6.48 -16.49
C HIS A 59 0.45 -7.58 -16.36
N TRP A 60 1.11 -7.93 -17.46
CA TRP A 60 2.07 -9.04 -17.50
C TRP A 60 3.27 -8.82 -16.56
N THR A 61 3.65 -7.55 -16.30
CA THR A 61 4.73 -7.20 -15.38
C THR A 61 4.44 -7.63 -13.94
N HIS A 62 3.18 -7.55 -13.49
CA HIS A 62 2.79 -8.03 -12.15
C HIS A 62 2.96 -9.55 -12.05
N GLY A 63 2.55 -10.30 -13.07
CA GLY A 63 2.77 -11.76 -13.13
C GLY A 63 4.26 -12.13 -13.14
N LYS A 64 5.08 -11.40 -13.89
CA LYS A 64 6.55 -11.57 -13.87
C LYS A 64 7.14 -11.27 -12.49
N ALA A 65 6.67 -10.22 -11.83
CA ALA A 65 7.09 -9.87 -10.47
C ALA A 65 6.71 -10.95 -9.46
N TYR A 66 5.47 -11.46 -9.53
CA TYR A 66 4.98 -12.57 -8.71
C TYR A 66 5.89 -13.79 -8.83
N HIS A 67 6.15 -14.24 -10.06
CA HIS A 67 7.01 -15.40 -10.29
C HIS A 67 8.41 -15.19 -9.72
N ARG A 68 8.99 -13.99 -9.87
CA ARG A 68 10.31 -13.67 -9.32
C ARG A 68 10.31 -13.73 -7.79
N GLN A 69 9.36 -13.06 -7.14
CA GLN A 69 9.31 -12.99 -5.68
C GLN A 69 8.99 -14.35 -5.05
N LYS A 70 8.04 -15.10 -5.63
CA LYS A 70 7.70 -16.44 -5.18
C LYS A 70 8.86 -17.42 -5.36
N LEU A 71 9.57 -17.35 -6.48
CA LEU A 71 10.76 -18.20 -6.68
C LEU A 71 11.84 -17.89 -5.63
N GLN A 72 12.06 -16.62 -5.29
CA GLN A 72 12.99 -16.26 -4.21
C GLN A 72 12.55 -16.83 -2.86
N TYR A 73 11.25 -16.88 -2.58
CA TYR A 73 10.70 -17.54 -1.40
C TYR A 73 10.92 -19.05 -1.40
N ASP A 74 10.57 -19.72 -2.50
CA ASP A 74 10.70 -21.18 -2.64
C ASP A 74 12.17 -21.63 -2.52
N LEU A 75 13.11 -20.77 -2.94
CA LEU A 75 14.56 -20.98 -2.80
C LEU A 75 15.12 -20.52 -1.44
N GLY A 76 14.29 -19.99 -0.54
CA GLY A 76 14.70 -19.52 0.79
C GLY A 76 15.56 -18.25 0.78
N LEU A 77 15.56 -17.48 -0.32
CA LEU A 77 16.36 -16.26 -0.50
C LEU A 77 15.67 -15.01 0.08
N SER A 78 14.34 -15.01 0.17
CA SER A 78 13.56 -13.88 0.68
C SER A 78 12.24 -14.35 1.28
N LYS A 79 11.85 -13.78 2.42
CA LYS A 79 10.57 -14.08 3.09
C LYS A 79 9.89 -12.77 3.47
N ILE A 80 8.63 -12.61 3.05
CA ILE A 80 7.77 -11.51 3.49
C ILE A 80 7.07 -11.98 4.77
N TYR A 81 7.20 -11.22 5.86
CA TYR A 81 6.54 -11.55 7.12
C TYR A 81 5.15 -10.92 7.21
N GLU A 82 5.03 -9.68 6.72
CA GLU A 82 3.79 -8.91 6.68
C GLU A 82 3.62 -8.08 5.41
N MET A 83 2.37 -7.73 5.14
CA MET A 83 2.01 -6.65 4.22
C MET A 83 0.96 -5.76 4.90
N VAL A 84 1.17 -4.44 4.88
CA VAL A 84 0.27 -3.47 5.51
C VAL A 84 -0.28 -2.49 4.47
N ILE A 85 -1.61 -2.40 4.39
CA ILE A 85 -2.30 -1.44 3.54
C ILE A 85 -2.72 -0.23 4.37
N ASN A 86 -2.20 0.93 3.99
CA ASN A 86 -2.42 2.21 4.65
C ASN A 86 -3.84 2.78 4.43
N THR A 87 -4.80 2.19 5.13
CA THR A 87 -6.23 2.49 5.11
C THR A 87 -6.70 2.79 6.54
N ASN A 88 -7.95 3.24 6.73
CA ASN A 88 -8.52 3.44 8.06
C ASN A 88 -9.93 2.82 8.14
N PRO A 89 -10.11 1.66 8.79
CA PRO A 89 -9.10 0.87 9.51
C PRO A 89 -8.00 0.34 8.58
N SER A 90 -6.79 0.12 9.11
CA SER A 90 -5.67 -0.45 8.37
C SER A 90 -5.86 -1.96 8.18
N TYR A 91 -5.40 -2.51 7.07
CA TYR A 91 -5.35 -3.96 6.85
C TYR A 91 -3.92 -4.44 6.96
N ALA A 92 -3.69 -5.50 7.72
CA ALA A 92 -2.39 -6.15 7.87
C ALA A 92 -2.53 -7.64 7.62
N PHE A 93 -1.72 -8.14 6.70
CA PHE A 93 -1.68 -9.55 6.35
C PHE A 93 -0.42 -10.15 6.95
N LEU A 94 -0.59 -11.24 7.71
CA LEU A 94 0.49 -11.99 8.35
C LEU A 94 0.65 -13.33 7.61
N MET A 95 1.90 -13.77 7.42
CA MET A 95 2.13 -15.08 6.82
C MET A 95 1.76 -16.20 7.81
N ASP A 96 0.95 -17.17 7.35
CA ASP A 96 0.50 -18.32 8.13
C ASP A 96 1.63 -19.26 8.57
N MET A 97 2.71 -19.34 7.79
CA MET A 97 3.93 -20.12 8.08
C MET A 97 4.87 -19.45 9.09
N ASN A 98 4.46 -18.36 9.73
CA ASN A 98 5.22 -17.73 10.81
C ASN A 98 4.87 -18.38 12.16
N ASP A 99 5.89 -18.57 13.00
CA ASP A 99 5.66 -19.03 14.37
C ASP A 99 4.93 -17.94 15.18
N LEU A 100 4.25 -18.32 16.27
CA LEU A 100 3.52 -17.40 17.14
C LEU A 100 4.37 -16.19 17.58
N LEU A 101 5.63 -16.43 17.96
CA LEU A 101 6.55 -15.36 18.37
C LEU A 101 6.86 -14.40 17.22
N GLN A 102 7.04 -14.92 16.00
CA GLN A 102 7.29 -14.10 14.81
C GLN A 102 6.07 -13.24 14.52
N ASN A 103 4.86 -13.81 14.48
CA ASN A 103 3.63 -13.06 14.25
C ASN A 103 3.34 -12.05 15.36
N THR A 104 3.70 -12.34 16.62
CA THR A 104 3.58 -11.37 17.73
C THR A 104 4.49 -10.17 17.52
N PHE A 105 5.78 -10.42 17.19
CA PHE A 105 6.74 -9.36 16.91
C PHE A 105 6.32 -8.51 15.70
N VAL A 106 5.89 -9.18 14.64
CA VAL A 106 5.42 -8.54 13.41
C VAL A 106 4.16 -7.71 13.67
N ALA A 107 3.20 -8.19 14.46
CA ALA A 107 2.02 -7.39 14.80
C ALA A 107 2.39 -6.11 15.57
N ALA A 108 3.34 -6.19 16.50
CA ALA A 108 3.87 -5.01 17.18
C ALA A 108 4.56 -4.06 16.17
N HIS A 109 5.30 -4.59 15.19
CA HIS A 109 5.89 -3.81 14.10
C HIS A 109 4.83 -3.10 13.25
N VAL A 110 3.73 -3.80 12.92
CA VAL A 110 2.59 -3.25 12.17
C VAL A 110 1.97 -2.05 12.89
N PHE A 111 1.84 -2.07 14.22
CA PHE A 111 1.36 -0.89 14.95
C PHE A 111 2.32 0.31 14.81
N GLY A 112 3.63 0.07 14.74
CA GLY A 112 4.59 1.11 14.38
C GLY A 112 4.37 1.66 12.97
N HIS A 113 4.10 0.79 11.99
CA HIS A 113 3.76 1.22 10.63
C HIS A 113 2.49 2.08 10.60
N THR A 114 1.42 1.66 11.26
CA THR A 114 0.13 2.36 11.17
C THR A 114 0.15 3.70 11.91
N ASP A 115 0.87 3.79 13.03
CA ASP A 115 1.16 5.08 13.68
C ASP A 115 1.97 5.99 12.76
N PHE A 116 3.05 5.48 12.16
CA PHE A 116 3.88 6.23 11.22
C PHE A 116 3.06 6.72 10.02
N PHE A 117 2.20 5.88 9.45
CA PHE A 117 1.31 6.25 8.35
C PHE A 117 0.30 7.33 8.70
N LYS A 118 -0.14 7.38 9.96
CA LYS A 118 -1.08 8.38 10.47
C LYS A 118 -0.38 9.73 10.68
N ASN A 119 0.81 9.71 11.27
CA ASN A 119 1.46 10.91 11.81
C ASN A 119 2.56 11.50 10.93
N ASN A 120 3.05 10.76 9.93
CA ASN A 120 4.13 11.23 9.05
C ASN A 120 3.64 12.24 8.00
N ALA A 121 4.35 13.36 7.88
CA ALA A 121 4.02 14.46 6.96
C ALA A 121 3.91 14.04 5.48
N TYR A 122 4.72 13.08 5.03
CA TYR A 122 4.67 12.58 3.64
C TYR A 122 3.45 11.69 3.39
N PHE A 123 2.96 10.99 4.41
CA PHE A 123 1.79 10.11 4.30
C PHE A 123 0.45 10.84 4.52
N GLN A 124 0.47 12.09 4.97
CA GLN A 124 -0.76 12.89 5.18
C GLN A 124 -1.60 13.02 3.91
N ARG A 125 -0.95 13.10 2.74
CA ARG A 125 -1.62 13.25 1.44
C ARG A 125 -2.07 11.91 0.84
N THR A 126 -1.70 10.78 1.43
CA THR A 126 -2.07 9.45 0.92
C THR A 126 -3.55 9.17 1.18
N SER A 127 -4.28 8.86 0.12
CA SER A 127 -5.70 8.52 0.18
C SER A 127 -5.94 7.23 0.97
N ARG A 128 -6.77 7.29 2.02
CA ARG A 128 -7.16 6.11 2.82
C ARG A 128 -8.14 5.18 2.11
N HIS A 129 -8.66 5.59 0.94
CA HIS A 129 -9.52 4.78 0.05
C HIS A 129 -8.74 4.20 -1.15
N MET A 130 -7.45 3.89 -0.97
CA MET A 130 -6.56 3.50 -2.08
C MET A 130 -7.00 2.20 -2.77
N VAL A 131 -7.57 1.25 -2.02
CA VAL A 131 -8.07 -0.02 -2.55
C VAL A 131 -9.25 0.22 -3.49
N GLU A 132 -10.23 1.03 -3.07
CA GLU A 132 -11.40 1.38 -3.88
C GLU A 132 -10.98 2.11 -5.17
N LYS A 133 -10.06 3.09 -5.06
CA LYS A 133 -9.52 3.79 -6.23
C LYS A 133 -8.83 2.84 -7.20
N ALA A 134 -8.06 1.87 -6.70
CA ALA A 134 -7.41 0.87 -7.53
C ALA A 134 -8.44 0.05 -8.33
N SER A 135 -9.53 -0.40 -7.70
CA SER A 135 -10.61 -1.12 -8.37
C SER A 135 -11.32 -0.27 -9.44
N ILE A 136 -11.63 0.99 -9.15
CA ILE A 136 -12.22 1.91 -10.14
C ILE A 136 -11.29 2.11 -11.34
N HIS A 137 -9.99 2.24 -11.10
CA HIS A 137 -9.00 2.35 -12.17
C HIS A 137 -8.87 1.07 -12.99
N ALA A 138 -8.97 -0.10 -12.35
CA ALA A 138 -8.96 -1.38 -13.05
C ALA A 138 -10.18 -1.54 -13.96
N GLU A 139 -11.38 -1.20 -13.49
CA GLU A 139 -12.60 -1.21 -14.30
C GLU A 139 -12.50 -0.25 -15.49
N ARG A 140 -11.96 0.95 -15.26
CA ARG A 140 -11.71 1.92 -16.34
C ARG A 140 -10.74 1.38 -17.40
N ILE A 141 -9.68 0.68 -17.00
CA ILE A 141 -8.74 0.06 -17.93
C ILE A 141 -9.43 -1.06 -18.70
N ALA A 142 -10.23 -1.91 -18.04
CA ALA A 142 -11.00 -2.96 -18.71
C ALA A 142 -11.98 -2.39 -19.76
N GLN A 143 -12.61 -1.24 -19.47
CA GLN A 143 -13.43 -0.54 -20.45
C GLN A 143 -12.60 -0.07 -21.66
N TYR A 144 -11.40 0.46 -21.44
CA TYR A 144 -10.51 0.83 -22.55
C TYR A 144 -10.07 -0.38 -23.38
N GLU A 145 -9.84 -1.54 -22.76
CA GLU A 145 -9.54 -2.77 -23.49
C GLU A 145 -10.71 -3.20 -24.40
N PHE A 146 -11.95 -2.96 -23.96
CA PHE A 146 -13.16 -3.21 -24.75
C PHE A 146 -13.29 -2.23 -25.93
N ASP A 147 -13.08 -0.93 -25.68
CA ASP A 147 -13.29 0.12 -26.69
C ASP A 147 -12.17 0.20 -27.74
N HIS A 148 -10.92 -0.05 -27.33
CA HIS A 148 -9.73 0.16 -28.17
C HIS A 148 -8.98 -1.13 -28.51
N GLY A 149 -9.36 -2.25 -27.91
CA GLY A 149 -8.66 -3.52 -28.05
C GLY A 149 -7.46 -3.64 -27.10
N LYS A 150 -7.31 -4.84 -26.54
CA LYS A 150 -6.30 -5.15 -25.52
C LYS A 150 -4.86 -4.79 -25.92
N GLY A 151 -4.46 -5.08 -27.17
CA GLY A 151 -3.10 -4.85 -27.63
C GLY A 151 -2.71 -3.37 -27.74
N GLU A 152 -3.66 -2.47 -28.01
CA GLU A 152 -3.40 -1.02 -28.01
C GLU A 152 -3.19 -0.51 -26.58
N VAL A 153 -4.10 -0.91 -25.67
CA VAL A 153 -4.05 -0.52 -24.25
C VAL A 153 -2.79 -1.05 -23.58
N GLU A 154 -2.41 -2.30 -23.85
CA GLU A 154 -1.19 -2.90 -23.30
C GLU A 154 0.06 -2.13 -23.72
N ARG A 155 0.19 -1.75 -25.00
CA ARG A 155 1.34 -0.93 -25.45
C ARG A 155 1.38 0.44 -24.78
N PHE A 156 0.23 1.05 -24.55
CA PHE A 156 0.15 2.30 -23.82
C PHE A 156 0.57 2.12 -22.34
N LEU A 157 0.09 1.05 -21.69
CA LEU A 157 0.46 0.71 -20.32
C LEU A 157 1.97 0.41 -20.20
N ASP A 158 2.55 -0.33 -21.14
CA ASP A 158 4.00 -0.59 -21.19
C ASP A 158 4.80 0.71 -21.23
N ALA A 159 4.41 1.66 -22.08
CA ALA A 159 5.05 2.97 -22.17
C ALA A 159 4.91 3.77 -20.86
N ALA A 160 3.71 3.83 -20.29
CA ALA A 160 3.46 4.54 -19.03
C ALA A 160 4.24 3.90 -17.85
N LEU A 161 4.24 2.57 -17.75
CA LEU A 161 4.93 1.84 -16.69
C LEU A 161 6.45 1.92 -16.82
N SER A 162 7.00 2.14 -18.03
CA SER A 162 8.44 2.33 -18.23
C SER A 162 8.99 3.60 -17.57
N ILE A 163 8.13 4.61 -17.39
CA ILE A 163 8.50 5.89 -16.77
C ILE A 163 7.95 6.07 -15.35
N GLN A 164 7.21 5.09 -14.80
CA GLN A 164 6.51 5.24 -13.52
C GLN A 164 7.43 5.59 -12.34
N GLU A 165 8.69 5.16 -12.37
CA GLU A 165 9.68 5.43 -11.32
C GLU A 165 10.27 6.85 -11.41
N HIS A 166 9.98 7.59 -12.48
CA HIS A 166 10.52 8.94 -12.72
C HIS A 166 9.58 10.04 -12.21
N ILE A 167 8.85 9.77 -11.14
CA ILE A 167 8.00 10.75 -10.46
C ILE A 167 8.85 11.49 -9.42
N ASP A 168 8.83 12.82 -9.44
CA ASP A 168 9.50 13.64 -8.44
C ASP A 168 8.83 13.46 -7.08
N GLN A 169 9.53 12.81 -6.15
CA GLN A 169 9.07 12.52 -4.79
C GLN A 169 8.82 13.81 -3.99
N ASN A 170 9.49 14.92 -4.35
CA ASN A 170 9.35 16.20 -3.68
C ASN A 170 8.12 17.00 -4.13
N GLN A 171 7.45 16.62 -5.23
CA GLN A 171 6.18 17.26 -5.62
C GLN A 171 5.14 17.15 -4.50
N LEU A 172 5.15 16.05 -3.75
CA LEU A 172 4.25 15.86 -2.61
C LEU A 172 4.60 16.74 -1.41
N LEU A 173 5.77 17.38 -1.37
CA LEU A 173 6.16 18.35 -0.34
C LEU A 173 5.99 19.79 -0.79
N SER A 174 6.02 20.02 -2.11
CA SER A 174 5.73 21.31 -2.71
C SER A 174 4.30 21.68 -2.31
N VAL A 175 4.17 22.44 -1.23
CA VAL A 175 2.97 23.19 -0.94
C VAL A 175 2.72 23.98 -2.21
N GLU A 176 1.63 23.70 -2.92
CA GLU A 176 1.06 24.73 -3.78
C GLU A 176 0.81 25.90 -2.83
N GLU A 177 1.74 26.87 -2.80
CA GLU A 177 1.42 28.17 -2.25
C GLU A 177 0.10 28.53 -2.92
N PRO A 178 -0.97 28.81 -2.14
CA PRO A 178 -2.26 29.12 -2.72
C PRO A 178 -1.97 30.17 -3.76
N LYS A 179 -2.20 29.84 -5.05
CA LYS A 179 -1.81 30.69 -6.19
C LYS A 179 -2.16 32.09 -5.76
N LYS A 180 -1.13 32.91 -5.45
CA LYS A 180 -1.38 34.32 -5.18
C LYS A 180 -2.11 34.73 -6.44
N VAL A 181 -3.38 35.07 -6.27
CA VAL A 181 -4.10 35.74 -7.34
C VAL A 181 -3.26 36.98 -7.49
N GLU A 182 -2.35 36.97 -8.45
CA GLU A 182 -1.68 38.16 -8.91
C GLU A 182 -2.86 39.03 -9.30
N LYS A 183 -3.22 39.96 -8.40
CA LYS A 183 -3.94 41.13 -8.83
C LYS A 183 -3.03 41.69 -9.89
N LYS A 184 -3.42 41.52 -11.16
CA LYS A 184 -2.91 42.33 -12.25
C LYS A 184 -3.02 43.74 -11.72
N VAL A 185 -1.89 44.30 -11.31
CA VAL A 185 -1.81 45.73 -11.11
C VAL A 185 -1.80 46.23 -12.55
N GLU A 186 -2.95 46.67 -13.03
CA GLU A 186 -2.99 47.50 -14.23
C GLU A 186 -2.22 48.77 -13.86
N VAL A 187 -0.94 48.79 -14.18
CA VAL A 187 -0.20 50.04 -14.30
C VAL A 187 -0.32 50.42 -15.77
N GLU A 188 -1.33 51.23 -16.09
CA GLU A 188 -1.37 51.90 -17.39
C GLU A 188 -0.30 52.99 -17.39
N GLY A 189 0.84 52.67 -18.01
CA GLY A 189 1.91 53.61 -18.32
C GLY A 189 2.39 53.41 -19.75
N GLU A 190 2.66 54.52 -20.45
CA GLU A 190 2.98 54.60 -21.88
C GLU A 190 4.28 53.87 -22.32
N PHE A 191 5.01 53.21 -21.41
CA PHE A 191 6.34 52.64 -21.66
C PHE A 191 6.59 51.26 -21.03
N ASP A 192 5.55 50.52 -20.62
CA ASP A 192 5.71 49.21 -19.93
C ASP A 192 6.02 48.02 -20.86
N ASP A 193 6.23 48.27 -22.16
CA ASP A 193 6.59 47.28 -23.18
C ASP A 193 8.09 47.25 -23.53
N LEU A 194 8.89 48.11 -22.91
CA LEU A 194 10.34 48.12 -23.02
C LEU A 194 10.92 47.33 -21.84
N TRP A 195 11.06 46.01 -22.02
CA TRP A 195 12.02 45.04 -21.43
C TRP A 195 11.39 43.64 -21.33
#